data_AF-A0A6P0IWA5-F1
#
_entry.id   AF-A0A6P0IWA5-F1
#
_cell.length_a   1.000
_cell.length_b   1.000
_cell.length_c   1.000
_cell.angle_alpha   90.00
_cell.angle_beta   90.00
_cell.angle_gamma   90.00
#
_symmetry.space_group_name_H-M   'P 1'
#
loop_
_entity.id
_entity.type
_entity.pdbx_description
1 polymer ?
#
loop_
_entity_poly.entity_id
_entity_poly.type
_entity_poly.pdbx_seq_one_letter_code
_entity_poly.pdbx_strand_id
1 'polypeptide(L)'
;MSTTFKETTKNLRFSEDRLGINYLGSANLPTATDDGKDIIGGLTQRPKSLPPRYFYDQKGSQLFEQICELPEYYPTRTEAEI
;
A
#
# COMPACT_ATOMS: atom_id res chain seq x y z
N MET A 1 9.97 -35.89 -37.25
CA MET A 1 10.93 -34.91 -36.69
C MET A 1 10.56 -34.66 -35.24
N SER A 2 11.02 -35.52 -34.35
CA SER A 2 10.74 -35.48 -32.92
C SER A 2 12.02 -35.05 -32.21
N THR A 3 12.06 -33.84 -31.66
CA THR A 3 13.22 -33.37 -30.90
C THR A 3 12.91 -33.45 -29.42
N THR A 4 13.52 -34.47 -28.82
CA THR A 4 13.53 -34.83 -27.40
C THR A 4 14.06 -33.68 -26.54
N PHE A 5 13.27 -33.27 -25.55
CA PHE A 5 13.67 -32.32 -24.51
C PHE A 5 14.57 -33.05 -23.50
N LYS A 6 15.85 -32.67 -23.41
CA LYS A 6 16.77 -33.18 -22.38
C LYS A 6 16.67 -32.31 -21.13
N GLU A 7 15.81 -32.75 -20.24
CA GLU A 7 15.74 -32.40 -18.84
C GLU A 7 17.13 -32.59 -18.19
N THR A 8 17.74 -31.50 -17.72
CA THR A 8 19.00 -31.54 -16.96
C THR A 8 18.74 -30.91 -15.60
N THR A 9 18.18 -31.70 -14.70
CA THR A 9 18.05 -31.36 -13.28
C THR A 9 19.42 -31.52 -12.62
N LYS A 10 20.13 -30.41 -12.41
CA LYS A 10 21.33 -30.41 -11.57
C LYS A 10 20.87 -30.38 -10.12
N ASN A 11 20.79 -31.57 -9.52
CA ASN A 11 20.62 -31.79 -8.09
C ASN A 11 21.72 -31.03 -7.31
N LEU A 12 21.38 -29.87 -6.75
CA LEU A 12 22.17 -29.25 -5.69
C LEU A 12 21.59 -29.69 -4.35
N ARG A 13 22.49 -30.27 -3.54
CA ARG A 13 22.23 -30.98 -2.30
C ARG A 13 21.37 -30.16 -1.33
N PHE A 14 20.29 -30.78 -0.88
CA PHE A 14 19.40 -30.34 0.17
C PHE A 14 20.16 -30.15 1.49
N SER A 15 20.03 -28.95 2.05
CA SER A 15 20.25 -28.67 3.47
C SER A 15 18.85 -28.54 4.07
N GLU A 16 18.46 -29.45 4.96
CA GLU A 16 17.08 -29.66 5.43
C GLU A 16 16.51 -28.57 6.37
N ASP A 17 17.12 -27.39 6.49
CA ASP A 17 16.64 -26.31 7.38
C ASP A 17 16.63 -24.95 6.66
N ARG A 18 15.96 -24.85 5.51
CA ARG A 18 15.70 -23.55 4.90
C ARG A 18 14.23 -23.40 4.59
N LEU A 19 13.58 -22.47 5.29
CA LEU A 19 12.23 -21.99 4.99
C LEU A 19 12.18 -21.60 3.51
N GLY A 20 11.45 -22.39 2.72
CA GLY A 20 11.23 -22.10 1.31
C GLY A 20 10.36 -20.85 1.18
N ILE A 21 10.81 -19.87 0.38
CA ILE A 21 9.96 -18.74 0.01
C ILE A 21 8.93 -19.24 -1.01
N ASN A 22 7.72 -19.51 -0.52
CA ASN A 22 6.57 -19.72 -1.38
C ASN A 22 6.13 -18.37 -1.92
N TYR A 23 6.36 -18.12 -3.21
CA TYR A 23 5.71 -17.03 -3.91
C TYR A 23 4.21 -17.35 -3.98
N LEU A 24 3.42 -16.79 -3.07
CA LEU A 24 1.98 -16.79 -3.22
C LEU A 24 1.68 -16.00 -4.49
N GLY A 25 1.17 -16.68 -5.51
CA GLY A 25 0.78 -16.08 -6.77
C GLY A 25 -0.06 -14.85 -6.51
N SER A 26 0.39 -13.74 -7.09
CA SER A 26 -0.24 -12.41 -7.09
C SER A 26 -1.74 -12.47 -6.81
N ALA A 27 -2.12 -12.28 -5.55
CA ALA A 27 -3.41 -11.71 -5.28
C ALA A 27 -3.34 -10.34 -5.96
N ASN A 28 -4.14 -10.16 -7.01
CA ASN A 28 -4.40 -8.88 -7.64
C ASN A 28 -5.09 -7.98 -6.61
N LEU A 29 -4.31 -7.55 -5.61
CA LEU A 29 -4.60 -6.41 -4.79
C LEU A 29 -4.48 -5.23 -5.74
N PRO A 30 -5.48 -4.34 -5.81
CA PRO A 30 -5.37 -3.16 -6.66
C PRO A 30 -4.06 -2.48 -6.30
N THR A 31 -3.13 -2.42 -7.26
CA THR A 31 -1.89 -1.66 -7.17
C THR A 31 -2.26 -0.18 -7.13
N ALA A 32 -2.76 0.27 -5.99
CA ALA A 32 -2.86 1.67 -5.61
C ALA A 32 -1.54 2.11 -4.95
N THR A 33 -0.42 1.48 -5.28
CA THR A 33 0.90 2.03 -5.02
C THR A 33 1.12 3.13 -6.04
N ASP A 34 0.63 4.32 -5.71
CA ASP A 34 1.30 5.54 -6.16
C ASP A 34 2.74 5.42 -5.69
N ASP A 35 3.71 5.37 -6.61
CA ASP A 35 5.14 5.21 -6.31
C ASP A 35 5.73 6.42 -5.54
N GLY A 36 4.90 7.26 -4.90
CA GLY A 36 5.26 8.52 -4.27
C GLY A 36 5.61 9.62 -5.28
N LYS A 37 5.18 9.49 -6.54
CA LYS A 37 5.50 10.46 -7.60
C LYS A 37 4.86 11.81 -7.33
N ASP A 38 3.65 11.79 -6.78
CA ASP A 38 2.91 12.96 -6.34
C ASP A 38 3.57 13.66 -5.14
N ILE A 39 4.19 12.92 -4.20
CA ILE A 39 4.97 13.47 -3.09
C ILE A 39 6.21 14.19 -3.64
N ILE A 40 6.97 13.53 -4.51
CA ILE A 40 8.18 14.13 -5.11
C ILE A 40 7.78 15.39 -5.90
N GLY A 41 6.75 15.32 -6.74
CA GLY A 41 6.23 16.48 -7.45
C GLY A 41 5.73 17.60 -6.53
N GLY A 42 5.06 17.23 -5.44
CA GLY A 42 4.52 18.10 -4.40
C GLY A 42 5.58 18.91 -3.63
N LEU A 43 6.68 18.24 -3.26
CA LEU A 43 7.75 18.84 -2.46
C LEU A 43 8.78 19.62 -3.31
N THR A 44 8.88 19.30 -4.60
CA THR A 44 9.81 19.97 -5.53
C THR A 44 9.25 21.26 -6.15
N GLN A 45 7.92 21.39 -6.25
CA GLN A 45 7.27 22.60 -6.77
C GLN A 45 7.32 23.79 -5.79
N ARG A 46 7.01 25.00 -6.31
CA ARG A 46 6.84 26.23 -5.53
C ARG A 46 5.52 26.91 -5.92
N PRO A 47 4.54 27.04 -5.01
CA PRO A 47 4.56 26.65 -3.59
C PRO A 47 4.48 25.12 -3.39
N LYS A 48 5.04 24.61 -2.28
CA LYS A 48 4.98 23.18 -1.95
C LYS A 48 3.54 22.77 -1.63
N SER A 49 3.12 21.61 -2.09
CA SER A 49 1.80 21.05 -1.79
C SER A 49 1.89 19.53 -1.60
N LEU A 50 0.94 18.95 -0.86
CA LEU A 50 0.78 17.51 -0.72
C LEU A 50 -0.69 17.14 -0.84
N PRO A 51 -1.03 16.03 -1.51
CA PRO A 51 -2.40 15.54 -1.54
C PRO A 51 -2.92 15.20 -0.14
N PRO A 52 -4.18 15.55 0.19
CA PRO A 52 -4.73 15.35 1.54
C PRO A 52 -4.94 13.88 1.91
N ARG A 53 -4.91 12.95 0.93
CA ARG A 53 -5.03 11.51 1.18
C ARG A 53 -3.96 10.98 2.16
N TYR A 54 -2.80 11.63 2.22
CA TYR A 54 -1.72 11.26 3.13
C TYR A 54 -1.98 11.65 4.59
N PHE A 55 -3.02 12.44 4.88
CA PHE A 55 -3.40 12.75 6.25
C PHE A 55 -4.11 11.60 6.97
N TYR A 56 -4.59 10.59 6.25
CA TYR A 56 -5.46 9.55 6.82
C TYR A 56 -4.73 8.21 6.94
N ASP A 57 -3.55 8.22 7.58
CA ASP A 57 -2.95 6.98 8.10
C ASP A 57 -3.68 6.55 9.39
N GLN A 58 -3.20 5.49 10.06
CA GLN A 58 -3.82 5.02 11.30
C GLN A 58 -3.96 6.14 12.35
N LYS A 59 -2.93 6.96 12.52
CA LYS A 59 -2.92 8.03 13.53
C LYS A 59 -3.76 9.22 13.08
N GLY A 60 -3.64 9.60 11.81
CA GLY A 60 -4.39 10.67 11.21
C GLY A 60 -5.89 10.40 11.18
N SER A 61 -6.29 9.14 11.02
CA SER A 61 -7.71 8.73 11.12
C SER A 61 -8.23 8.91 12.55
N GLN A 62 -7.47 8.51 13.57
CA GLN A 62 -7.83 8.74 14.98
C GLN A 62 -7.93 10.24 15.32
N LEU A 63 -7.02 11.06 14.76
CA LEU A 63 -7.09 12.51 14.91
C LEU A 63 -8.34 13.08 14.25
N PHE A 64 -8.71 12.57 13.08
CA PHE A 64 -9.94 12.99 12.40
C PHE A 64 -11.19 12.65 13.22
N GLU A 65 -11.26 11.46 13.83
CA GLU A 65 -12.34 11.09 14.75
C GLU A 65 -12.45 12.07 15.92
N GLN A 66 -11.33 12.46 16.53
CA GLN A 66 -11.31 13.46 17.61
C GLN A 66 -11.76 14.84 17.13
N ILE A 67 -11.39 15.23 15.90
CA ILE A 67 -11.83 16.50 15.32
C ILE A 67 -13.36 16.53 15.16
N CYS A 68 -13.98 15.41 14.80
CA CYS A 68 -15.44 15.30 14.66
C CYS A 68 -16.21 15.53 15.96
N GLU A 69 -15.57 15.37 17.12
CA GLU A 69 -16.17 15.60 18.44
C GLU A 69 -16.06 17.06 18.91
N LEU A 70 -15.19 17.87 18.26
CA LEU A 70 -14.98 19.25 18.64
C LEU A 70 -16.24 20.11 18.40
N PRO A 71 -16.63 20.97 19.35
CA PRO A 71 -17.82 21.82 19.18
C PRO A 71 -17.70 22.79 17.99
N GLU A 72 -16.48 23.15 17.58
CA GLU A 72 -16.20 24.00 16.42
C GLU A 72 -16.40 23.27 15.08
N TYR A 73 -16.26 21.95 15.04
CA TYR A 73 -16.38 21.14 13.82
C TYR A 73 -17.77 20.50 13.74
N TYR A 74 -18.76 21.33 13.45
CA TYR A 74 -20.17 20.93 13.37
C TYR A 74 -20.58 19.96 12.23
N PRO A 75 -19.87 19.81 11.07
CA PRO A 75 -20.40 19.06 9.93
C PRO A 75 -20.84 17.62 10.25
N THR A 76 -20.00 16.84 10.93
CA THR A 76 -20.28 15.44 11.23
C THR A 76 -21.50 15.27 12.14
N ARG A 77 -21.71 16.20 13.08
CA ARG A 77 -22.89 16.18 13.97
C ARG A 77 -24.17 16.48 13.21
N THR A 78 -24.14 17.47 12.32
CA THR A 78 -25.30 17.83 11.50
C THR A 78 -25.72 16.71 10.56
N GLU A 79 -24.76 15.99 9.96
CA GLU A 79 -25.07 14.84 9.10
C GLU A 79 -25.67 13.66 9.88
N ALA A 80 -25.24 13.44 11.13
CA ALA A 80 -25.77 12.36 11.98
C ALA A 80 -27.18 12.62 12.54
N GLU A 81 -27.66 13.87 12.51
CA GLU A 81 -28.98 14.27 13.02
C GLU A 81 -30.11 14.16 11.98
N ILE A 82 -29.81 13.78 10.72
CA ILE A 82 -30.74 13.66 9.59
C ILE A 82 -31.12 12.19 9.36
#